data_AF-A0A077EFP4-F1
#
_entry.id   AF-A0A077EFP4-F1
#
_cell.length_a   1.000
_cell.length_b   1.000
_cell.length_c   1.000
_cell.angle_alpha   90.00
_cell.angle_beta   90.00
_cell.angle_gamma   90.00
#
_symmetry.space_group_name_H-M   'P 1'
#
loop_
_entity.id
_entity.type
_entity.pdbx_description
1 polymer ?
#
loop_
_entity_poly.entity_id
_entity_poly.type
_entity_poly.pdbx_seq_one_letter_code
_entity_poly.pdbx_strand_id
1 'polypeptide(L)'
;MKKKILTLTFLGGVIICFGQSIAGKYAESAIIAPDKVRNMMQNDVVIITDKSVSKKIWVSNLIGNTTFYAVRNAANDEKELYNIPPQNIGGYAVNIGCIVFDKEEKQISIALNNKSNCIGMSQSDYGNISIGKDGIKAGSVKVGSNGEISAGGTKIGKKGVNINTKEALSGLQYVGTKM
;
A
#
# COMPACT_ATOMS: atom_id res chain seq x y z
N MET A 1 12.38 -25.69 -61.96
CA MET A 1 12.39 -26.02 -60.51
C MET A 1 13.52 -25.29 -59.82
N LYS A 2 13.22 -24.45 -58.82
CA LYS A 2 13.97 -24.27 -57.55
C LYS A 2 13.31 -23.11 -56.78
N LYS A 3 12.42 -23.47 -55.85
CA LYS A 3 11.76 -22.55 -54.92
C LYS A 3 12.83 -22.01 -53.96
N LYS A 4 13.01 -20.69 -53.91
CA LYS A 4 13.78 -20.05 -52.84
C LYS A 4 12.83 -19.88 -51.64
N ILE A 5 13.01 -20.72 -50.63
CA ILE A 5 12.36 -20.55 -49.33
C ILE A 5 13.24 -19.57 -48.55
N LEU A 6 12.73 -18.35 -48.36
CA LEU A 6 13.31 -17.37 -47.47
C LEU A 6 12.84 -17.73 -46.05
N THR A 7 13.71 -18.35 -45.26
CA THR A 7 13.44 -18.66 -43.86
C THR A 7 13.49 -17.35 -43.06
N LEU A 8 12.32 -16.75 -42.84
CA LEU A 8 12.15 -15.62 -41.94
C LEU A 8 12.17 -16.13 -40.50
N THR A 9 13.35 -16.14 -39.87
CA THR A 9 13.46 -16.33 -38.43
C THR A 9 12.82 -15.13 -37.73
N PHE A 10 11.58 -15.32 -37.28
CA PHE A 10 10.95 -14.50 -36.26
C PHE A 10 11.80 -14.62 -34.98
N LEU A 11 12.77 -13.72 -34.77
CA LEU A 11 13.22 -13.40 -33.42
C LEU A 11 12.04 -12.71 -32.74
N GLY A 12 11.14 -13.50 -32.17
CA GLY A 12 10.22 -13.03 -31.16
C GLY A 12 11.07 -12.54 -29.99
N GLY A 13 11.35 -11.25 -29.96
CA GLY A 13 11.90 -10.58 -28.80
C GLY A 13 10.92 -10.84 -27.66
N VAL A 14 11.29 -11.74 -26.75
CA VAL A 14 10.62 -11.85 -25.47
C VAL A 14 10.94 -10.54 -24.75
N ILE A 15 10.04 -9.57 -24.86
CA ILE A 15 10.00 -8.45 -23.94
C ILE A 15 9.62 -9.10 -22.61
N ILE A 16 10.62 -9.50 -21.84
CA ILE A 16 10.43 -9.80 -20.43
C ILE A 16 10.10 -8.43 -19.83
N CYS A 17 8.81 -8.10 -19.77
CA CYS A 17 8.34 -7.06 -18.87
C CYS A 17 8.69 -7.56 -17.47
N PHE A 18 9.89 -7.23 -16.99
CA PHE A 18 10.18 -7.26 -15.57
C PHE A 18 9.25 -6.23 -14.95
N GLY A 19 8.05 -6.68 -14.56
CA GLY A 19 7.17 -5.90 -13.71
C GLY A 19 8.02 -5.40 -12.56
N GLN A 20 8.01 -4.09 -12.34
CA GLN A 20 8.88 -3.49 -11.34
C GLN A 20 8.65 -4.19 -10.00
N SER A 21 9.74 -4.68 -9.40
CA SER A 21 9.69 -5.41 -8.14
C SER A 21 9.65 -4.43 -6.97
N ILE A 22 8.88 -4.74 -5.92
CA ILE A 22 8.92 -4.00 -4.65
C ILE A 22 10.23 -4.22 -3.88
N ALA A 23 11.02 -5.25 -4.20
CA ALA A 23 12.29 -5.47 -3.53
C ALA A 23 13.29 -4.37 -3.90
N GLY A 24 13.91 -3.74 -2.90
CA GLY A 24 14.87 -2.66 -3.08
C GLY A 24 15.09 -1.82 -1.82
N LYS A 25 15.82 -0.73 -2.00
CA LYS A 25 16.14 0.25 -0.97
C LYS A 25 15.36 1.53 -1.25
N TYR A 26 14.82 2.15 -0.21
CA TYR A 26 13.90 3.27 -0.33
C TYR A 26 14.37 4.45 0.53
N ALA A 27 14.66 5.56 -0.12
CA ALA A 27 14.98 6.81 0.54
C ALA A 27 13.71 7.47 1.06
N GLU A 28 13.73 7.92 2.32
CA GLU A 28 12.60 8.62 2.94
C GLU A 28 12.26 9.89 2.16
N SER A 29 11.01 10.00 1.72
CA SER A 29 10.44 11.22 1.14
C SER A 29 9.58 11.97 2.16
N ALA A 30 8.83 11.24 2.99
CA ALA A 30 8.05 11.82 4.08
C ALA A 30 7.78 10.79 5.19
N ILE A 31 7.69 11.26 6.43
CA ILE A 31 7.28 10.44 7.57
C ILE A 31 6.38 11.20 8.55
N ILE A 32 5.35 10.52 9.02
CA ILE A 32 4.51 10.92 10.14
C ILE A 32 4.56 9.78 11.14
N ALA A 33 5.20 10.00 12.28
CA ALA A 33 5.33 8.98 13.33
C ALA A 33 5.50 9.65 14.70
N PRO A 34 5.20 8.95 15.82
CA PRO A 34 5.59 9.40 17.14
C PRO A 34 7.10 9.67 17.21
N ASP A 35 7.52 10.71 17.95
CA ASP A 35 8.93 11.14 18.00
C ASP A 35 9.89 10.01 18.34
N LYS A 36 9.49 9.12 19.26
CA LYS A 36 10.28 7.95 19.64
C LYS A 36 10.61 7.05 18.44
N VAL A 37 9.66 6.87 17.52
CA VAL A 37 9.86 6.04 16.33
C VAL A 37 10.64 6.80 15.25
N ARG A 38 10.29 8.07 15.01
CA ARG A 38 10.99 8.91 14.03
C ARG A 38 12.50 9.00 14.34
N ASN A 39 12.86 9.16 15.62
CA ASN A 39 14.24 9.25 16.05
C ASN A 39 15.01 7.92 15.97
N MET A 40 14.31 6.78 15.81
CA MET A 40 14.93 5.48 15.59
C MET A 40 15.26 5.23 14.12
N MET A 41 14.62 5.94 13.18
CA MET A 41 14.94 5.78 11.76
C MET A 41 16.29 6.44 11.45
N GLN A 42 17.28 5.59 11.21
CA GLN A 42 18.65 6.01 10.91
C GLN A 42 19.10 5.56 9.52
N ASN A 43 18.38 4.62 8.92
CA ASN A 43 18.73 3.98 7.66
C ASN A 43 17.51 3.98 6.74
N ASP A 44 17.78 3.99 5.44
CA ASP A 44 16.77 3.78 4.41
C ASP A 44 16.03 2.45 4.61
N VAL A 45 14.76 2.45 4.25
CA VAL A 45 13.91 1.26 4.32
C VAL A 45 14.36 0.26 3.27
N VAL A 46 14.54 -0.99 3.68
CA VAL A 46 14.94 -2.08 2.78
C VAL A 46 13.84 -3.12 2.72
N ILE A 47 13.41 -3.44 1.50
CA ILE A 47 12.43 -4.49 1.23
C ILE A 47 13.09 -5.62 0.46
N ILE A 48 12.94 -6.85 0.95
CA ILE A 48 13.36 -8.08 0.25
C ILE A 48 12.20 -9.05 0.14
N THR A 49 12.18 -9.86 -0.92
CA THR A 49 11.24 -10.98 -1.04
C THR A 49 11.68 -12.15 -0.16
N ASP A 50 10.71 -12.84 0.44
CA ASP A 50 10.99 -14.09 1.14
C ASP A 50 11.40 -15.18 0.15
N LYS A 51 12.45 -15.95 0.48
CA LYS A 51 13.01 -16.98 -0.41
C LYS A 51 12.09 -18.18 -0.58
N SER A 52 11.22 -18.44 0.39
CA SER A 52 10.36 -19.63 0.44
C SER A 52 8.90 -19.30 0.14
N VAL A 53 8.47 -18.07 0.41
CA VAL A 53 7.07 -17.64 0.27
C VAL A 53 6.97 -16.45 -0.68
N SER A 54 6.59 -16.70 -1.93
CA SER A 54 6.58 -15.70 -3.00
C SER A 54 5.70 -14.46 -2.74
N LYS A 55 4.66 -14.59 -1.90
CA LYS A 55 3.77 -13.48 -1.52
C LYS A 55 4.29 -12.67 -0.33
N LYS A 56 5.33 -13.13 0.35
CA LYS A 56 5.83 -12.51 1.57
C LYS A 56 7.04 -11.65 1.27
N ILE A 57 7.08 -10.49 1.90
CA ILE A 57 8.22 -9.58 1.89
C ILE A 57 8.67 -9.29 3.31
N TRP A 58 9.93 -8.94 3.46
CA TRP A 58 10.53 -8.46 4.70
C TRP A 58 10.89 -6.99 4.53
N VAL A 59 10.45 -6.17 5.47
CA VAL A 59 10.71 -4.74 5.53
C VAL A 59 11.61 -4.47 6.72
N SER A 60 12.72 -3.80 6.48
CA SER A 60 13.71 -3.46 7.52
C SER A 60 13.88 -1.95 7.62
N ASN A 61 14.40 -1.50 8.77
CA ASN A 61 14.83 -0.13 9.04
C ASN A 61 13.75 0.93 9.24
N LEU A 62 12.46 0.59 9.10
CA LEU A 62 11.36 1.54 9.35
C LEU A 62 11.21 1.92 10.84
N ILE A 63 11.57 1.02 11.76
CA ILE A 63 11.50 1.29 13.22
C ILE A 63 12.82 0.83 13.83
N GLY A 64 13.85 1.70 13.77
CA GLY A 64 15.20 1.29 14.17
C GLY A 64 15.73 0.15 13.31
N ASN A 65 16.64 -0.66 13.85
CA ASN A 65 17.24 -1.79 13.13
C ASN A 65 16.36 -3.05 13.16
N THR A 66 15.03 -2.88 13.16
CA THR A 66 14.09 -4.01 13.21
C THR A 66 13.65 -4.42 11.82
N THR A 67 13.19 -5.66 11.73
CA THR A 67 12.63 -6.25 10.51
C THR A 67 11.26 -6.85 10.84
N PHE A 68 10.31 -6.64 9.94
CA PHE A 68 8.97 -7.20 10.03
C PHE A 68 8.52 -7.69 8.66
N TYR A 69 7.43 -8.44 8.59
CA TYR A 69 6.94 -8.99 7.32
C TYR A 69 5.59 -8.41 6.91
N ALA A 70 5.36 -8.45 5.61
CA ALA A 70 4.07 -8.17 4.99
C ALA A 70 3.74 -9.27 3.97
N VAL A 71 2.45 -9.47 3.70
CA VAL A 71 1.94 -10.50 2.79
C VAL A 71 1.11 -9.84 1.70
N ARG A 72 1.41 -10.15 0.45
CA ARG A 72 0.73 -9.59 -0.72
C ARG A 72 -0.76 -9.90 -0.67
N ASN A 73 -1.57 -8.84 -0.69
CA ASN A 73 -3.03 -8.88 -0.75
C ASN A 73 -3.51 -8.84 -2.21
N ALA A 74 -3.02 -7.87 -2.98
CA ALA A 74 -3.39 -7.67 -4.39
C ALA A 74 -2.20 -7.14 -5.18
N ALA A 75 -2.17 -7.41 -6.49
CA ALA A 75 -1.19 -6.81 -7.40
C ALA A 75 -1.79 -6.71 -8.80
N ASN A 76 -1.53 -5.59 -9.47
CA ASN A 76 -1.80 -5.38 -10.89
C ASN A 76 -0.57 -4.72 -11.54
N ASP A 77 -0.72 -4.21 -12.76
CA ASP A 77 0.41 -3.62 -13.52
C ASP A 77 0.85 -2.26 -12.96
N GLU A 78 -0.01 -1.57 -12.22
CA GLU A 78 0.24 -0.25 -11.65
C GLU A 78 0.74 -0.33 -10.21
N LYS A 79 0.15 -1.22 -9.40
CA LYS A 79 0.32 -1.23 -7.94
C LYS A 79 0.41 -2.63 -7.35
N GLU A 80 1.14 -2.74 -6.25
CA GLU A 80 1.09 -3.90 -5.36
C GLU A 80 0.67 -3.49 -3.96
N LEU A 81 -0.24 -4.25 -3.37
CA LEU A 81 -0.75 -4.01 -2.03
C LEU A 81 -0.36 -5.18 -1.12
N TYR A 82 0.17 -4.88 0.06
CA TYR A 82 0.56 -5.87 1.06
C TYR A 82 -0.09 -5.56 2.40
N ASN A 83 -0.55 -6.60 3.08
CA ASN A 83 -1.05 -6.54 4.45
C ASN A 83 0.10 -6.80 5.42
N ILE A 84 0.24 -5.93 6.42
CA ILE A 84 1.12 -6.13 7.57
C ILE A 84 0.24 -6.69 8.69
N PRO A 85 0.36 -7.99 9.02
CA PRO A 85 -0.44 -8.58 10.09
C PRO A 85 -0.01 -8.06 11.46
N PRO A 86 -0.83 -8.28 12.51
CA PRO A 86 -0.50 -7.88 13.86
C PRO A 86 0.84 -8.45 14.30
N GLN A 87 1.75 -7.57 14.75
CA GLN A 87 3.09 -7.95 15.22
C GLN A 87 3.71 -6.82 16.07
N ASN A 88 4.68 -7.16 16.90
CA ASN A 88 5.44 -6.18 17.68
C ASN A 88 6.78 -5.89 16.99
N ILE A 89 7.05 -4.62 16.70
CA ILE A 89 8.21 -4.16 15.94
C ILE A 89 8.96 -3.15 16.81
N GLY A 90 10.08 -3.54 17.41
CA GLY A 90 10.90 -2.61 18.22
C GLY A 90 10.16 -1.99 19.41
N GLY A 91 9.18 -2.69 19.98
CA GLY A 91 8.33 -2.18 21.05
C GLY A 91 7.11 -1.38 20.57
N TYR A 92 6.92 -1.25 19.26
CA TYR A 92 5.72 -0.68 18.65
C TYR A 92 4.74 -1.80 18.27
N ALA A 93 3.58 -1.83 18.92
CA ALA A 93 2.53 -2.82 18.63
C ALA A 93 1.75 -2.41 17.37
N VAL A 94 1.92 -3.16 16.28
CA VAL A 94 1.14 -3.02 15.05
C VAL A 94 -0.08 -3.93 15.15
N ASN A 95 -1.27 -3.35 15.04
CA ASN A 95 -2.55 -4.08 14.99
C ASN A 95 -3.10 -4.18 13.57
N ILE A 96 -2.79 -3.18 12.74
CA ILE A 96 -3.13 -3.14 11.32
C ILE A 96 -2.01 -2.42 10.60
N GLY A 97 -1.63 -2.88 9.42
CA GLY A 97 -0.79 -2.10 8.54
C GLY A 97 -0.91 -2.53 7.09
N CYS A 98 -0.46 -1.65 6.21
CA CYS A 98 -0.53 -1.85 4.78
C CYS A 98 0.69 -1.23 4.10
N ILE A 99 1.06 -1.80 2.97
CA ILE A 99 2.06 -1.26 2.06
C ILE A 99 1.42 -1.14 0.69
N VAL A 100 1.55 0.02 0.07
CA VAL A 100 1.22 0.24 -1.33
C VAL A 100 2.51 0.56 -2.07
N PHE A 101 2.84 -0.22 -3.08
CA PHE A 101 3.93 0.07 -4.00
C PHE A 101 3.34 0.54 -5.32
N ASP A 102 3.67 1.77 -5.69
CA ASP A 102 3.39 2.35 -7.00
C ASP A 102 4.55 2.01 -7.95
N LYS A 103 4.26 1.21 -8.98
CA LYS A 103 5.27 0.69 -9.90
C LYS A 103 5.74 1.73 -10.90
N GLU A 104 4.89 2.70 -11.23
CA GLU A 104 5.20 3.78 -12.16
C GLU A 104 6.14 4.78 -11.48
N GLU A 105 5.72 5.27 -10.32
CA GLU A 105 6.45 6.26 -9.54
C GLU A 105 7.60 5.67 -8.72
N LYS A 106 7.74 4.34 -8.69
CA LYS A 106 8.73 3.62 -7.86
C LYS A 106 8.64 4.00 -6.38
N GLN A 107 7.44 4.33 -5.92
CA GLN A 107 7.21 4.84 -4.58
C GLN A 107 6.52 3.80 -3.71
N ILE A 108 6.92 3.70 -2.44
CA ILE A 108 6.18 2.96 -1.43
C ILE A 108 5.51 3.92 -0.46
N SER A 109 4.30 3.55 -0.04
CA SER A 109 3.63 4.07 1.13
C SER A 109 3.43 2.94 2.12
N ILE A 110 3.89 3.13 3.36
CA ILE A 110 3.70 2.20 4.47
C ILE A 110 2.87 2.90 5.53
N ALA A 111 1.79 2.28 5.97
CA ALA A 111 0.99 2.76 7.09
C ALA A 111 0.86 1.68 8.16
N LEU A 112 1.08 2.06 9.43
CA LEU A 112 0.91 1.21 10.60
C LEU A 112 -0.08 1.87 11.56
N ASN A 113 -1.04 1.10 12.06
CA ASN A 113 -2.12 1.57 12.95
C ASN A 113 -2.93 2.75 12.40
N ASN A 114 -2.95 2.93 11.08
CA ASN A 114 -3.79 3.91 10.40
C ASN A 114 -4.84 3.17 9.56
N LYS A 115 -6.07 3.12 10.07
CA LYS A 115 -7.16 2.43 9.38
C LYS A 115 -7.58 3.14 8.10
N SER A 116 -7.54 4.48 8.08
CA SER A 116 -7.94 5.28 6.91
C SER A 116 -7.04 5.03 5.71
N ASN A 117 -5.73 4.89 5.93
CA ASN A 117 -4.77 4.61 4.86
C ASN A 117 -4.81 3.14 4.40
N CYS A 118 -5.30 2.24 5.25
CA CYS A 118 -5.41 0.81 4.97
C CYS A 118 -6.83 0.36 4.62
N ILE A 119 -7.70 1.27 4.15
CA ILE A 119 -9.06 0.91 3.71
C ILE A 119 -9.00 -0.08 2.55
N GLY A 120 -9.83 -1.13 2.62
CA GLY A 120 -9.91 -2.16 1.58
C GLY A 120 -8.89 -3.29 1.78
N MET A 121 -8.17 -3.28 2.90
CA MET A 121 -7.19 -4.33 3.22
C MET A 121 -7.78 -5.44 4.10
N SER A 122 -8.93 -5.18 4.75
CA SER A 122 -9.68 -6.14 5.55
C SER A 122 -11.01 -6.51 4.91
N GLN A 123 -11.45 -7.77 5.07
CA GLN A 123 -12.80 -8.19 4.68
C GLN A 123 -13.89 -7.32 5.36
N SER A 124 -13.62 -6.82 6.57
CA SER A 124 -14.52 -5.90 7.26
C SER A 124 -14.77 -4.59 6.52
N ASP A 125 -13.86 -4.20 5.62
CA ASP A 125 -13.98 -2.96 4.85
C ASP A 125 -14.95 -3.12 3.67
N TYR A 126 -15.26 -4.36 3.27
CA TYR A 126 -16.18 -4.70 2.18
C TYR A 126 -17.57 -5.11 2.69
N GLY A 127 -17.98 -4.57 3.84
CA GLY A 127 -19.28 -4.86 4.45
C GLY A 127 -20.46 -4.67 3.48
N ASN A 128 -21.56 -5.37 3.76
CA ASN A 128 -22.75 -5.44 2.91
C ASN A 128 -23.18 -4.07 2.37
N ILE A 129 -23.57 -4.05 1.09
CA ILE A 129 -24.20 -2.89 0.48
C ILE A 129 -25.60 -2.76 1.08
N SER A 130 -25.89 -1.58 1.61
CA SER A 130 -27.23 -1.22 2.09
C SER A 130 -27.70 0.04 1.40
N ILE A 131 -28.96 0.02 0.97
CA ILE A 131 -29.64 1.12 0.29
C ILE A 131 -30.82 1.51 1.18
N GLY A 132 -30.88 2.77 1.58
CA GLY A 132 -31.94 3.28 2.45
C GLY A 132 -32.30 4.73 2.12
N LYS A 133 -33.23 5.29 2.90
CA LYS A 133 -33.70 6.68 2.75
C LYS A 133 -32.55 7.70 2.93
N ASP A 134 -31.54 7.33 3.70
CA ASP A 134 -30.36 8.15 3.97
C ASP A 134 -29.23 7.96 2.96
N GLY A 135 -29.46 7.22 1.86
CA GLY A 135 -28.52 6.97 0.77
C GLY A 135 -27.96 5.55 0.73
N ILE A 136 -26.76 5.42 0.16
CA ILE A 136 -26.07 4.14 -0.08
C ILE A 136 -24.89 4.03 0.88
N LYS A 137 -24.76 2.89 1.54
CA LYS A 137 -23.57 2.53 2.33
C LYS A 137 -22.98 1.23 1.80
N ALA A 138 -21.71 1.26 1.45
CA ALA A 138 -20.92 0.11 1.02
C ALA A 138 -19.66 0.05 1.88
N GLY A 139 -19.59 -0.91 2.80
CA GLY A 139 -18.48 -1.00 3.76
C GLY A 139 -18.31 0.26 4.61
N SER A 140 -17.10 0.85 4.53
CA SER A 140 -16.73 2.09 5.23
C SER A 140 -17.10 3.38 4.47
N VAL A 141 -17.59 3.26 3.23
CA VAL A 141 -18.00 4.40 2.39
C VAL A 141 -19.50 4.60 2.50
N LYS A 142 -19.91 5.87 2.69
CA LYS A 142 -21.32 6.29 2.65
C LYS A 142 -21.51 7.42 1.65
N VAL A 143 -22.54 7.31 0.83
CA VAL A 143 -23.04 8.35 -0.07
C VAL A 143 -24.45 8.69 0.39
N GLY A 144 -24.62 9.86 0.99
CA GLY A 144 -25.89 10.37 1.50
C GLY A 144 -26.83 10.79 0.38
N SER A 145 -28.14 10.69 0.63
CA SER A 145 -29.18 11.21 -0.29
C SER A 145 -29.12 12.74 -0.47
N ASN A 146 -28.41 13.45 0.41
CA ASN A 146 -28.10 14.88 0.35
C ASN A 146 -26.84 15.20 -0.49
N GLY A 147 -26.19 14.20 -1.09
CA GLY A 147 -24.94 14.34 -1.85
C GLY A 147 -23.67 14.36 -1.00
N GLU A 148 -23.77 14.14 0.31
CA GLU A 148 -22.59 14.06 1.18
C GLU A 148 -21.89 12.70 1.04
N ILE A 149 -20.58 12.70 0.87
CA ILE A 149 -19.76 11.48 0.77
C ILE A 149 -18.86 11.41 1.99
N SER A 150 -18.79 10.26 2.66
CA SER A 150 -17.85 10.04 3.76
C SER A 150 -17.06 8.75 3.58
N ALA A 151 -15.75 8.84 3.72
CA ALA A 151 -14.82 7.71 3.67
C ALA A 151 -13.56 8.03 4.48
N GLY A 152 -13.10 7.12 5.35
CA GLY A 152 -11.77 7.19 5.97
C GLY A 152 -11.43 8.48 6.73
N GLY A 153 -12.38 9.05 7.46
CA GLY A 153 -12.19 10.32 8.19
C GLY A 153 -12.35 11.58 7.33
N THR A 154 -12.60 11.43 6.03
CA THR A 154 -12.91 12.53 5.10
C THR A 154 -14.42 12.61 4.85
N LYS A 155 -14.96 13.82 4.82
CA LYS A 155 -16.33 14.13 4.43
C LYS A 155 -16.33 15.20 3.34
N ILE A 156 -17.10 14.97 2.29
CA ILE A 156 -17.31 15.91 1.18
C ILE A 156 -18.78 16.28 1.16
N GLY A 157 -19.07 17.58 1.12
CA GLY A 157 -20.44 18.08 1.02
C GLY A 157 -20.50 19.49 0.47
N LYS A 158 -21.66 20.14 0.62
CA LYS A 158 -21.89 21.51 0.09
C LYS A 158 -20.93 22.56 0.66
N LYS A 159 -20.37 22.32 1.86
CA LYS A 159 -19.40 23.21 2.52
C LYS A 159 -17.95 22.91 2.12
N GLY A 160 -17.71 22.02 1.16
CA GLY A 160 -16.39 21.58 0.72
C GLY A 160 -15.93 20.31 1.43
N VAL A 161 -14.61 20.16 1.55
CA VAL A 161 -13.94 18.99 2.11
C VAL A 161 -13.62 19.22 3.58
N ASN A 162 -14.05 18.31 4.45
CA ASN A 162 -13.71 18.29 5.87
C ASN A 162 -12.91 17.02 6.18
N ILE A 163 -11.75 17.19 6.79
CA ILE A 163 -10.82 16.12 7.13
C ILE A 163 -10.69 16.04 8.65
N ASN A 164 -11.03 14.89 9.22
CA ASN A 164 -10.70 14.58 10.60
C ASN A 164 -9.21 14.24 10.70
N THR A 165 -8.38 15.24 10.97
CA THR A 165 -6.91 15.10 11.00
C THR A 165 -6.43 14.08 12.03
N LYS A 166 -7.14 13.91 13.15
CA LYS A 166 -6.79 12.91 14.18
C LYS A 166 -6.93 11.48 13.66
N GLU A 167 -7.95 11.23 12.85
CA GLU A 167 -8.15 9.91 12.22
C GLU A 167 -7.22 9.74 11.02
N ALA A 168 -7.15 10.75 10.14
CA ALA A 168 -6.36 10.73 8.93
C ALA A 168 -4.86 10.59 9.18
N LEU A 169 -4.36 11.20 10.28
CA LEU A 169 -2.93 11.19 10.62
C LEU A 169 -2.58 10.24 11.78
N SER A 170 -3.47 9.30 12.09
CA SER A 170 -3.20 8.31 13.13
C SER A 170 -2.04 7.38 12.76
N GLY A 171 -1.38 6.83 13.79
CA GLY A 171 -0.36 5.80 13.62
C GLY A 171 0.96 6.30 13.04
N LEU A 172 1.63 5.41 12.30
CA LEU A 172 2.84 5.70 11.53
C LEU A 172 2.50 5.68 10.05
N GLN A 173 3.03 6.65 9.31
CA GLN A 173 2.93 6.74 7.85
C GLN A 173 4.31 7.09 7.30
N TYR A 174 4.76 6.34 6.32
CA TYR A 174 6.04 6.52 5.65
C TYR A 174 5.84 6.51 4.15
N VAL A 175 6.51 7.42 3.46
CA VAL A 175 6.60 7.44 2.00
C VAL A 175 8.07 7.40 1.63
N GLY A 176 8.44 6.47 0.74
CA GLY A 176 9.81 6.31 0.28
C GLY A 176 9.89 6.11 -1.22
N THR A 177 10.95 6.64 -1.83
CA THR A 177 11.21 6.49 -3.26
C THR A 177 12.34 5.49 -3.46
N LYS A 178 12.15 4.56 -4.40
CA LYS A 178 13.14 3.51 -4.66
C LYS A 178 14.42 4.12 -5.24
N MET A 179 15.56 3.71 -4.69
CA MET A 179 16.90 4.08 -5.16
C MET A 179 17.34 3.20 -6.35
#